data_AF-A0A1H9MG37-F1
#
_entry.id   AF-A0A1H9MG37-F1
#
_cell.length_a   1.000
_cell.length_b   1.000
_cell.length_c   1.000
_cell.angle_alpha   90.00
_cell.angle_beta   90.00
_cell.angle_gamma   90.00
#
_symmetry.space_group_name_H-M   'P 1'
#
loop_
_entity.id
_entity.type
_entity.pdbx_description
1 polymer ?
#
loop_
_entity_poly.entity_id
_entity_poly.type
_entity_poly.pdbx_seq_one_letter_code
_entity_poly.pdbx_strand_id
1 'polypeptide(L)'
;MPEAFGSILIKAPSEIISDIKIDSDVVPWNAMSALFSFAGVDLLAGSNPMLEYKDREDFYVEEIEQKEGFIRIQIFGDEWMDAIQLLVKNGNNVEIYGSIFHEYGCREYYALNSVGDRFLEAIDYEGGEEFDEEAVIAAWLNVVPESVKLMFPDVFEGDSD
;
A
#
# COMPACT_ATOMS: atom_id res chain seq x y z
N MET A 1 -8.42 13.71 12.02
CA MET A 1 -7.14 14.20 11.46
C MET A 1 -6.63 13.02 10.66
N PRO A 2 -6.01 13.21 9.48
CA PRO A 2 -5.50 12.08 8.72
C PRO A 2 -4.32 11.52 9.50
N GLU A 3 -4.48 10.32 10.02
CA GLU A 3 -3.51 9.75 10.95
C GLU A 3 -2.39 9.01 10.21
N ALA A 4 -2.54 8.71 8.92
CA ALA A 4 -1.52 7.98 8.14
C ALA A 4 -1.22 8.61 6.78
N PHE A 5 0.07 8.62 6.42
CA PHE A 5 0.61 9.21 5.20
C PHE A 5 1.74 8.35 4.61
N GLY A 6 1.99 8.49 3.31
CA GLY A 6 3.04 7.73 2.63
C GLY A 6 2.77 7.57 1.15
N SER A 7 3.42 6.59 0.53
CA SER A 7 3.22 6.28 -0.89
C SER A 7 3.15 4.78 -1.10
N ILE A 8 2.19 4.38 -1.93
CA ILE A 8 2.05 3.01 -2.40
C ILE A 8 2.06 2.99 -3.93
N LEU A 9 2.59 1.90 -4.47
CA LEU A 9 2.61 1.56 -5.88
C LEU A 9 1.77 0.31 -6.04
N ILE A 10 0.82 0.35 -6.97
CA ILE A 10 -0.03 -0.80 -7.32
C ILE A 10 0.11 -1.05 -8.81
N LYS A 11 0.42 -2.27 -9.20
CA LYS A 11 0.37 -2.71 -10.60
C LYS A 11 -0.64 -3.82 -10.77
N ALA A 12 -1.58 -3.55 -11.66
CA ALA A 12 -2.62 -4.45 -12.10
C ALA A 12 -3.00 -4.12 -13.55
N PRO A 13 -3.73 -4.99 -14.25
CA PRO A 13 -4.20 -4.71 -15.60
C PRO A 13 -4.98 -3.39 -15.67
N SER A 14 -4.83 -2.65 -16.77
CA SER A 14 -5.47 -1.32 -16.94
C SER A 14 -6.97 -1.34 -16.72
N GLU A 15 -7.65 -2.44 -17.03
CA GLU A 15 -9.09 -2.63 -16.83
C GLU A 15 -9.51 -2.65 -15.35
N ILE A 16 -8.59 -3.03 -14.45
CA ILE A 16 -8.82 -3.07 -13.00
C ILE A 16 -8.58 -1.70 -12.38
N ILE A 17 -7.58 -0.99 -12.87
CA ILE A 17 -7.14 0.28 -12.28
C ILE A 17 -7.70 1.52 -13.00
N SER A 18 -8.42 1.36 -14.11
CA SER A 18 -8.99 2.49 -14.87
C SER A 18 -10.03 3.30 -14.09
N ASP A 19 -10.64 2.70 -13.08
CA ASP A 19 -11.63 3.37 -12.22
C ASP A 19 -10.97 4.25 -11.15
N ILE A 20 -9.65 4.12 -10.96
CA ILE A 20 -8.83 5.00 -10.12
C ILE A 20 -8.44 6.22 -10.97
N LYS A 21 -9.06 7.37 -10.68
CA LYS A 21 -8.87 8.60 -11.45
C LYS A 21 -7.70 9.42 -10.90
N ILE A 22 -6.79 9.81 -11.79
CA ILE A 22 -5.58 10.59 -11.48
C ILE A 22 -5.91 11.94 -10.83
N ASP A 23 -6.96 12.64 -11.29
CA ASP A 23 -7.35 13.97 -10.77
C ASP A 23 -8.43 13.89 -9.68
N SER A 24 -8.38 12.88 -8.80
CA SER A 24 -9.38 12.64 -7.75
C SER A 24 -8.75 12.69 -6.37
N ASP A 25 -9.44 13.33 -5.43
CA ASP A 25 -9.06 13.37 -4.01
C ASP A 25 -9.41 12.06 -3.27
N VAL A 26 -10.03 11.11 -3.98
CA VAL A 26 -10.43 9.81 -3.45
C VAL A 26 -10.24 8.68 -4.46
N VAL A 27 -9.99 7.48 -3.95
CA VAL A 27 -10.19 6.22 -4.66
C VAL A 27 -11.52 5.62 -4.23
N PRO A 28 -12.49 5.47 -5.16
CA PRO A 28 -13.80 4.96 -4.81
C PRO A 28 -13.76 3.54 -4.25
N TRP A 29 -14.64 3.24 -3.28
CA TRP A 29 -14.77 1.89 -2.71
C TRP A 29 -14.92 0.80 -3.79
N ASN A 30 -15.68 1.08 -4.84
CA ASN A 30 -15.92 0.14 -5.93
C ASN A 30 -14.63 -0.17 -6.73
N ALA A 31 -13.73 0.80 -6.88
CA ALA A 31 -12.44 0.59 -7.55
C ALA A 31 -11.54 -0.29 -6.68
N MET A 32 -11.48 -0.03 -5.37
CA MET A 32 -10.77 -0.89 -4.43
C MET A 32 -11.37 -2.30 -4.38
N SER A 33 -12.70 -2.43 -4.36
CA SER A 33 -13.41 -3.71 -4.41
C SER A 33 -13.08 -4.52 -5.66
N ALA A 34 -12.99 -3.87 -6.82
CA ALA A 34 -12.56 -4.51 -8.06
C ALA A 34 -11.11 -5.00 -7.96
N LEU A 35 -10.21 -4.20 -7.38
CA LEU A 35 -8.81 -4.58 -7.14
C LEU A 35 -8.70 -5.78 -6.19
N PHE A 36 -9.42 -5.77 -5.06
CA PHE A 36 -9.45 -6.89 -4.12
C PHE A 36 -9.94 -8.17 -4.79
N SER A 37 -11.07 -8.09 -5.51
CA SER A 37 -11.64 -9.24 -6.23
C SER A 37 -10.67 -9.78 -7.28
N PHE A 38 -10.03 -8.90 -8.06
CA PHE A 38 -9.00 -9.28 -9.03
C PHE A 38 -7.80 -9.94 -8.35
N ALA A 39 -7.40 -9.43 -7.18
CA ALA A 39 -6.34 -10.01 -6.39
C ALA A 39 -6.71 -11.35 -5.74
N GLY A 40 -7.95 -11.82 -5.89
CA GLY A 40 -8.44 -13.04 -5.22
C GLY A 40 -8.66 -12.86 -3.73
N VAL A 41 -8.78 -11.62 -3.27
CA VAL A 41 -9.15 -11.28 -1.90
C VAL A 41 -10.66 -11.18 -1.81
N ASP A 42 -11.28 -12.16 -1.15
CA ASP A 42 -12.71 -12.10 -0.87
C ASP A 42 -12.94 -11.16 0.32
N LEU A 43 -13.60 -10.03 0.06
CA LEU A 43 -13.92 -9.00 1.06
C LEU A 43 -14.95 -9.48 2.10
N LEU A 44 -15.50 -10.68 1.93
CA LEU A 44 -16.61 -11.17 2.74
C LEU A 44 -16.15 -11.65 4.12
N ALA A 45 -16.50 -10.85 5.14
CA ALA A 45 -16.66 -11.19 6.56
C ALA A 45 -15.57 -12.07 7.20
N GLY A 46 -14.66 -11.44 7.94
CA GLY A 46 -13.69 -12.06 8.83
C GLY A 46 -12.23 -11.79 8.44
N SER A 47 -11.96 -11.09 7.34
CA SER A 47 -10.61 -10.84 6.83
C SER A 47 -9.97 -9.57 7.38
N ASN A 48 -10.74 -8.49 7.59
CA ASN A 48 -10.32 -7.30 8.32
C ASN A 48 -11.55 -6.54 8.91
N PRO A 49 -11.75 -6.55 10.24
CA PRO A 49 -12.88 -5.88 10.89
C PRO A 49 -12.95 -4.35 10.65
N MET A 50 -11.82 -3.70 10.39
CA MET A 50 -11.78 -2.25 10.14
C MET A 50 -12.27 -1.93 8.73
N LEU A 51 -11.87 -2.72 7.73
CA LEU A 51 -12.41 -2.56 6.36
C LEU A 51 -13.89 -2.91 6.27
N GLU A 52 -14.37 -3.86 7.09
CA GLU A 52 -15.80 -4.14 7.20
C GLU A 52 -16.58 -2.94 7.78
N TYR A 53 -16.00 -2.23 8.75
CA TYR A 53 -16.61 -1.03 9.30
C TYR A 53 -16.66 0.11 8.28
N LYS A 54 -15.63 0.21 7.43
CA LYS A 54 -15.51 1.22 6.36
C LYS A 54 -16.14 0.76 5.03
N ASP A 55 -17.01 -0.26 5.02
CA ASP A 55 -17.70 -0.74 3.80
C ASP A 55 -18.40 0.43 3.09
N ARG A 56 -18.08 0.63 1.81
CA ARG A 56 -18.60 1.68 0.92
C ARG A 56 -18.11 3.09 1.21
N GLU A 57 -17.14 3.25 2.09
CA GLU A 57 -16.43 4.52 2.25
C GLU A 57 -15.30 4.62 1.22
N ASP A 58 -15.15 5.80 0.62
CA ASP A 58 -14.08 6.06 -0.32
C ASP A 58 -12.76 6.30 0.42
N PHE A 59 -11.64 5.95 -0.22
CA PHE A 59 -10.30 6.08 0.35
C PHE A 59 -9.72 7.44 -0.01
N TYR A 60 -9.37 8.27 0.96
CA TYR A 60 -8.82 9.60 0.66
C TYR A 60 -7.37 9.53 0.21
N VAL A 61 -6.98 10.43 -0.68
CA VAL A 61 -5.61 10.49 -1.24
C VAL A 61 -5.16 11.94 -1.35
N GLU A 62 -3.84 12.15 -1.35
CA GLU A 62 -3.27 13.46 -1.66
C GLU A 62 -3.03 13.62 -3.16
N GLU A 63 -2.53 12.56 -3.81
CA GLU A 63 -2.17 12.56 -5.21
C GLU A 63 -2.25 11.14 -5.78
N ILE A 64 -2.61 11.03 -7.06
CA ILE A 64 -2.57 9.79 -7.83
C ILE A 64 -1.75 10.05 -9.08
N GLU A 65 -0.78 9.20 -9.38
CA GLU A 65 0.02 9.24 -10.61
C GLU A 65 -0.03 7.88 -11.30
N GLN A 66 -0.03 7.85 -12.63
CA GLN A 66 0.12 6.61 -13.40
C GLN A 66 1.40 6.63 -14.24
N LYS A 67 2.21 5.57 -14.12
CA LYS A 67 3.50 5.44 -14.82
C LYS A 67 3.85 3.97 -15.08
N GLU A 68 4.12 3.63 -16.35
CA GLU A 68 4.56 2.29 -16.79
C GLU A 68 3.73 1.11 -16.24
N GLY A 69 2.40 1.29 -16.17
CA GLY A 69 1.46 0.28 -15.67
C GLY A 69 1.32 0.21 -14.15
N PHE A 70 2.06 1.03 -13.41
CA PHE A 70 1.82 1.28 -11.99
C PHE A 70 0.90 2.49 -11.80
N ILE A 71 0.05 2.41 -10.78
CA ILE A 71 -0.52 3.58 -10.13
C ILE A 71 0.24 3.82 -8.84
N ARG A 72 0.77 5.03 -8.69
CA ARG A 72 1.23 5.56 -7.42
C ARG A 72 0.08 6.29 -6.75
N ILE A 73 -0.11 6.02 -5.47
CA ILE A 73 -1.08 6.71 -4.63
C ILE A 73 -0.32 7.30 -3.45
N GLN A 74 -0.39 8.62 -3.31
CA GLN A 74 0.05 9.32 -2.11
C GLN A 74 -1.09 9.29 -1.08
N ILE A 75 -0.81 8.63 0.03
CA ILE A 75 -1.81 8.16 0.99
C ILE A 75 -2.22 9.28 1.94
N PHE A 76 -3.52 9.32 2.23
CA PHE A 76 -4.11 10.18 3.24
C PHE A 76 -5.24 9.44 3.96
N GLY A 77 -4.91 8.73 5.04
CA GLY A 77 -5.91 7.94 5.79
C GLY A 77 -5.40 6.59 6.25
N ASP A 78 -5.85 6.15 7.42
CA ASP A 78 -5.49 4.91 8.08
C ASP A 78 -6.09 3.67 7.39
N GLU A 79 -7.22 3.82 6.68
CA GLU A 79 -7.86 2.73 5.92
C GLU A 79 -6.93 2.10 4.88
N TRP A 80 -5.96 2.86 4.39
CA TRP A 80 -4.99 2.37 3.43
C TRP A 80 -4.08 1.31 4.05
N MET A 81 -3.71 1.44 5.31
CA MET A 81 -2.86 0.44 5.97
C MET A 81 -3.58 -0.92 5.97
N ASP A 82 -4.83 -0.94 6.40
CA ASP A 82 -5.65 -2.16 6.39
C ASP A 82 -5.84 -2.77 4.99
N ALA A 83 -6.13 -1.92 4.00
CA ALA A 83 -6.34 -2.35 2.61
C ALA A 83 -5.07 -2.96 2.01
N ILE A 84 -3.94 -2.30 2.21
CA ILE A 84 -2.66 -2.73 1.63
C ILE A 84 -2.10 -3.93 2.37
N GLN A 85 -2.23 -4.00 3.70
CA GLN A 85 -1.95 -5.23 4.45
C GLN A 85 -2.74 -6.41 3.90
N LEU A 86 -4.05 -6.23 3.64
CA LEU A 86 -4.91 -7.31 3.16
C LEU A 86 -4.46 -7.81 1.78
N LEU A 87 -4.15 -6.89 0.86
CA LEU A 87 -3.65 -7.25 -0.47
C LEU A 87 -2.27 -7.90 -0.41
N VAL A 88 -1.34 -7.41 0.42
CA VAL A 88 -0.01 -8.01 0.55
C VAL A 88 -0.06 -9.38 1.22
N LYS A 89 -0.95 -9.59 2.20
CA LYS A 89 -1.11 -10.89 2.88
C LYS A 89 -1.76 -11.94 1.98
N ASN A 90 -2.81 -11.56 1.25
CA ASN A 90 -3.72 -12.53 0.61
C ASN A 90 -3.83 -12.38 -0.91
N GLY A 91 -3.51 -11.22 -1.45
CA GLY A 91 -3.69 -10.90 -2.86
C GLY A 91 -2.69 -11.62 -3.77
N ASN A 92 -3.11 -11.92 -4.99
CA ASN A 92 -2.31 -12.52 -6.06
C ASN A 92 -2.54 -11.73 -7.35
N ASN A 93 -1.73 -11.95 -8.39
CA ASN A 93 -1.90 -11.29 -9.71
C ASN A 93 -1.76 -9.76 -9.71
N VAL A 94 -1.36 -9.17 -8.59
CA VAL A 94 -1.06 -7.74 -8.42
C VAL A 94 0.36 -7.59 -7.90
N GLU A 95 1.01 -6.48 -8.21
CA GLU A 95 2.25 -6.08 -7.52
C GLU A 95 1.95 -4.87 -6.62
N ILE A 96 2.53 -4.86 -5.42
CA ILE A 96 2.34 -3.79 -4.44
C ILE A 96 3.66 -3.46 -3.79
N TYR A 97 4.00 -2.17 -3.70
CA TYR A 97 5.21 -1.71 -3.03
C TYR A 97 4.96 -0.39 -2.34
N GLY A 98 5.61 -0.12 -1.21
CA GLY A 98 5.56 1.19 -0.59
C GLY A 98 5.69 1.14 0.92
N SER A 99 5.52 2.30 1.55
CA SER A 99 5.43 2.39 3.01
C SER A 99 4.38 3.44 3.41
N ILE A 100 3.76 3.21 4.56
CA ILE A 100 2.79 4.12 5.16
C ILE A 100 3.21 4.34 6.61
N PHE A 101 3.30 5.60 7.02
CA PHE A 101 3.58 6.03 8.38
C PHE A 101 2.30 6.54 9.04
N HIS A 102 2.05 6.09 10.26
CA HIS A 102 0.97 6.51 11.13
C HIS A 102 1.49 7.51 12.19
N GLU A 103 0.71 8.53 12.52
CA GLU A 103 1.07 9.65 13.38
C GLU A 103 1.44 9.26 14.82
N TYR A 104 1.07 8.06 15.26
CA TYR A 104 1.45 7.46 16.54
C TYR A 104 2.79 6.73 16.47
N GLY A 105 3.65 7.12 15.52
CA GLY A 105 4.99 6.55 15.39
C GLY A 105 5.00 5.10 14.96
N CYS A 106 4.15 4.69 14.01
CA CYS A 106 4.19 3.36 13.43
C CYS A 106 4.43 3.45 11.91
N ARG A 107 5.45 2.78 11.38
CA ARG A 107 5.68 2.70 9.93
C ARG A 107 5.53 1.27 9.45
N GLU A 108 4.69 1.06 8.44
CA GLU A 108 4.54 -0.22 7.77
C GLU A 108 5.18 -0.21 6.40
N TYR A 109 5.90 -1.28 6.09
CA TYR A 109 6.56 -1.51 4.81
C TYR A 109 5.88 -2.66 4.08
N TYR A 110 5.60 -2.45 2.79
CA TYR A 110 4.79 -3.35 1.97
C TYR A 110 5.56 -3.77 0.72
N ALA A 111 5.64 -5.08 0.46
CA ALA A 111 6.03 -5.59 -0.85
C ALA A 111 5.24 -6.86 -1.21
N LEU A 112 4.74 -6.92 -2.43
CA LEU A 112 4.22 -8.11 -3.09
C LEU A 112 4.70 -8.03 -4.54
N ASN A 113 5.63 -8.90 -4.93
CA ASN A 113 6.22 -8.86 -6.26
C ASN A 113 5.49 -9.77 -7.26
N SER A 114 5.84 -9.64 -8.54
CA SER A 114 5.20 -10.41 -9.63
C SER A 114 5.39 -11.93 -9.56
N VAL A 115 6.37 -12.43 -8.80
CA VAL A 115 6.58 -13.88 -8.60
C VAL A 115 5.93 -14.39 -7.31
N GLY A 116 5.32 -13.51 -6.52
CA GLY A 116 4.57 -13.85 -5.31
C GLY A 116 5.35 -13.77 -4.00
N ASP A 117 6.60 -13.27 -4.01
CA ASP A 117 7.31 -12.98 -2.77
C ASP A 117 6.66 -11.80 -2.07
N ARG A 118 6.61 -11.86 -0.73
CA ARG A 118 5.88 -10.91 0.11
C ARG A 118 6.78 -10.40 1.23
N PHE A 119 6.61 -9.13 1.57
CA PHE A 119 7.16 -8.50 2.76
C PHE A 119 6.08 -7.63 3.39
N LEU A 120 5.88 -7.80 4.69
CA LEU A 120 5.04 -6.91 5.50
C LEU A 120 5.59 -6.88 6.91
N GLU A 121 6.08 -5.72 7.32
CA GLU A 121 6.62 -5.51 8.66
C GLU A 121 6.29 -4.09 9.12
N ALA A 122 6.03 -3.95 10.41
CA ALA A 122 5.69 -2.71 11.07
C ALA A 122 6.80 -2.36 12.07
N ILE A 123 7.25 -1.12 12.05
CA ILE A 123 8.16 -0.55 13.06
C ILE A 123 7.35 0.39 13.94
N ASP A 124 7.23 0.05 15.22
CA ASP A 124 6.62 0.89 16.24
C ASP A 124 7.72 1.66 17.00
N TYR A 125 7.89 2.94 16.65
CA TYR A 125 8.87 3.84 17.24
C TYR A 125 8.48 4.27 18.67
N GLU A 126 7.23 4.04 19.11
CA GLU A 126 6.73 4.40 20.45
C GLU A 126 6.62 3.19 21.39
N GLY A 127 6.59 1.97 20.84
CA GLY A 127 6.35 0.71 21.56
C GLY A 127 7.46 0.27 22.53
N GLY A 128 8.60 0.96 22.56
CA GLY A 128 9.71 0.69 23.49
C GLY A 128 10.48 -0.61 23.24
N GLU A 129 10.13 -1.38 22.20
CA GLU A 129 10.92 -2.50 21.71
C GLU A 129 12.10 -1.99 20.89
N GLU A 130 13.27 -2.63 21.03
CA GLU A 130 14.45 -2.32 20.23
C GLU A 130 14.35 -3.04 18.89
N PHE A 131 14.38 -2.29 17.78
CA PHE A 131 14.32 -2.82 16.42
C PHE A 131 15.53 -2.36 15.61
N ASP A 132 15.93 -3.19 14.65
CA ASP A 132 16.97 -2.85 13.67
C ASP A 132 16.27 -2.35 12.39
N GLU A 133 16.03 -1.05 12.33
CA GLU A 133 15.34 -0.41 11.21
C GLU A 133 16.08 -0.63 9.88
N GLU A 134 17.41 -0.57 9.89
CA GLU A 134 18.21 -0.81 8.69
C GLU A 134 18.02 -2.23 8.15
N ALA A 135 17.94 -3.23 9.05
CA ALA A 135 17.67 -4.61 8.67
C ALA A 135 16.27 -4.79 8.07
N VAL A 136 15.24 -4.17 8.64
CA VAL A 136 13.86 -4.21 8.11
C VAL A 136 13.79 -3.56 6.73
N ILE A 137 14.36 -2.37 6.57
CA ILE A 137 14.40 -1.67 5.28
C ILE A 137 15.17 -2.49 4.24
N ALA A 138 16.33 -3.06 4.61
CA ALA A 138 17.10 -3.88 3.69
C ALA A 138 16.33 -5.15 3.27
N ALA A 139 15.62 -5.80 4.20
CA ALA A 139 14.79 -6.96 3.91
C ALA A 139 13.62 -6.61 2.97
N TRP A 140 12.96 -5.47 3.21
CA TRP A 140 11.92 -4.94 2.34
C TRP A 140 12.45 -4.69 0.92
N LEU A 141 13.54 -3.93 0.79
CA LEU A 141 14.13 -3.56 -0.50
C LEU A 141 14.67 -4.75 -1.30
N ASN A 142 14.96 -5.88 -0.64
CA ASN A 142 15.34 -7.12 -1.31
C ASN A 142 14.17 -7.78 -2.07
N VAL A 143 12.93 -7.51 -1.67
CA VAL A 143 11.73 -8.03 -2.37
C VAL A 143 11.35 -7.13 -3.55
N VAL A 144 11.68 -5.83 -3.47
CA VAL A 144 11.35 -4.85 -4.51
C VAL A 144 12.29 -4.99 -5.72
N PRO A 145 11.76 -5.19 -6.95
CA PRO A 145 12.58 -5.25 -8.14
C PRO A 145 13.37 -3.95 -8.37
N GLU A 146 14.64 -4.07 -8.80
CA GLU A 146 15.51 -2.92 -9.06
C GLU A 146 14.90 -1.93 -10.07
N SER A 147 14.21 -2.44 -11.09
CA SER A 147 13.50 -1.60 -12.06
C SER A 147 12.41 -0.73 -11.44
N VAL A 148 11.74 -1.20 -10.39
CA VAL A 148 10.70 -0.44 -9.69
C VAL A 148 11.34 0.64 -8.82
N LYS A 149 12.42 0.31 -8.10
CA LYS A 149 13.19 1.28 -7.31
C LYS A 149 13.73 2.43 -8.14
N LEU A 150 14.31 2.12 -9.31
CA LEU A 150 14.81 3.14 -10.25
C LEU A 150 13.68 3.99 -10.88
N MET A 151 12.48 3.43 -10.99
CA MET A 151 11.33 4.13 -11.59
C MET A 151 10.64 5.08 -10.62
N PHE A 152 10.63 4.75 -9.33
CA PHE A 152 9.98 5.48 -8.25
C PHE A 152 10.94 5.66 -7.05
N PRO A 153 12.09 6.33 -7.24
CA PRO A 153 13.12 6.42 -6.19
C PRO A 153 12.58 7.06 -4.91
N ASP A 154 11.69 8.04 -5.03
CA ASP A 154 11.06 8.76 -3.92
C ASP A 154 10.12 7.90 -3.06
N VAL A 155 9.71 6.73 -3.54
CA VAL A 155 8.93 5.77 -2.71
C VAL A 155 9.85 4.93 -1.81
N PHE A 156 11.13 4.79 -2.15
CA PHE A 156 12.07 3.87 -1.51
C PHE A 156 13.26 4.55 -0.85
N GLU A 157 13.59 5.76 -1.28
CA GLU A 157 14.54 6.64 -0.64
C GLU A 157 13.77 7.37 0.47
N GLY A 158 14.07 7.07 1.73
CA GLY A 158 13.43 7.73 2.86
C GLY A 158 13.58 9.25 2.74
N ASP A 159 12.58 9.99 3.23
CA ASP A 159 12.64 11.45 3.32
C ASP A 159 13.98 11.80 3.96
N SER A 160 14.85 12.40 3.16
CA SER A 160 16.12 12.93 3.65
C SER A 160 15.74 14.18 4.45
N ASP A 161 15.53 14.00 5.75
CA ASP A 161 15.43 15.10 6.71
C ASP A 161 16.59 16.11 6.54
#